data_AF-A0A1Q3BKH9-F1
#
_entry.id   AF-A0A1Q3BKH9-F1
#
_cell.length_a   1.000
_cell.length_b   1.000
_cell.length_c   1.000
_cell.angle_alpha   90.00
_cell.angle_beta   90.00
_cell.angle_gamma   90.00
#
_symmetry.space_group_name_H-M   'P 1'
#
loop_
_entity.id
_entity.type
_entity.pdbx_description
1 polymer ?
#
loop_
_entity_poly.entity_id
_entity_poly.type
_entity_poly.pdbx_seq_one_letter_code
_entity_poly.pdbx_strand_id
1 'polypeptide(L)'
;IEKIIRLVILYKYGGIYLGTDFFVLKSFKGLRNSIGAQSMDLVSKNLKTLNNAFMVFSMNHPLLFKFMQEFASTFDGNKWGHNGPNMVLRVVEKGEGKPGFNFTVLPPMAFYPVHYTIFERLFQKPQNQEDSRWVKAKLLQISGETYAVHLWNKHSSRFKIEEGSVLGSLISLHRVICD
;
A
#
# COMPACT_ATOMS: atom_id res chain seq x y z
N ILE A 1 -6.85 -15.01 -9.78
CA ILE A 1 -5.56 -15.59 -10.21
C ILE A 1 -4.38 -14.69 -9.83
N GLU A 2 -4.36 -13.41 -10.23
CA GLU A 2 -3.24 -12.50 -9.93
C GLU A 2 -2.85 -12.40 -8.43
N LYS A 3 -3.86 -12.39 -7.54
CA LYS A 3 -3.66 -12.29 -6.08
C LYS A 3 -2.95 -13.50 -5.45
N ILE A 4 -3.10 -14.70 -6.02
CA ILE A 4 -2.43 -15.90 -5.51
C ILE A 4 -1.02 -16.03 -6.11
N ILE A 5 -0.83 -15.66 -7.38
CA ILE A 5 0.48 -15.69 -8.05
C ILE A 5 1.49 -14.82 -7.29
N ARG A 6 1.13 -13.60 -6.88
CA ARG A 6 2.02 -12.73 -6.09
C ARG A 6 2.47 -13.37 -4.78
N LEU A 7 1.58 -14.11 -4.10
CA LEU A 7 1.88 -14.79 -2.84
C LEU A 7 2.81 -15.98 -3.06
N VAL A 8 2.56 -16.78 -4.12
CA VAL A 8 3.38 -17.93 -4.47
C VAL A 8 4.79 -17.50 -4.88
N ILE A 9 4.91 -16.47 -5.72
CA ILE A 9 6.21 -15.92 -6.15
C ILE A 9 6.99 -15.41 -4.93
N LEU A 10 6.34 -14.59 -4.09
CA LEU A 10 6.99 -14.02 -2.91
C LEU A 10 7.36 -15.10 -1.88
N TYR A 11 6.56 -16.15 -1.74
CA TYR A 11 6.88 -17.30 -0.88
C TYR A 11 8.10 -18.06 -1.41
N LYS A 12 8.11 -18.37 -2.71
CA LYS A 12 9.14 -19.20 -3.33
C LYS A 12 10.50 -18.49 -3.47
N TYR A 13 10.50 -17.19 -3.72
CA TYR A 13 11.74 -16.46 -4.03
C TYR A 13 12.09 -15.38 -3.00
N GLY A 14 11.17 -15.04 -2.10
CA GLY A 14 11.32 -13.88 -1.24
C GLY A 14 11.39 -12.57 -2.04
N GLY A 15 11.90 -11.53 -1.40
CA GLY A 15 12.12 -10.21 -2.01
C GLY A 15 10.96 -9.26 -1.76
N ILE A 16 10.67 -8.43 -2.77
CA ILE A 16 9.69 -7.34 -2.69
C ILE A 16 8.63 -7.59 -3.76
N TYR A 17 7.37 -7.61 -3.33
CA TYR A 17 6.23 -7.48 -4.21
C TYR A 17 5.68 -6.04 -4.10
N LEU A 18 5.55 -5.39 -5.25
CA LEU A 18 4.94 -4.07 -5.39
C LEU A 18 3.92 -4.12 -6.53
N GLY A 19 2.71 -3.63 -6.28
CA GLY A 19 1.68 -3.43 -7.30
C GLY A 19 2.16 -2.48 -8.40
N THR A 20 1.61 -2.63 -9.60
CA THR A 20 1.99 -1.79 -10.75
C THR A 20 1.46 -0.36 -10.65
N ASP A 21 0.55 -0.10 -9.71
CA ASP A 21 -0.12 1.17 -9.49
C ASP A 21 0.46 1.95 -8.31
N PHE A 22 1.76 1.80 -8.07
CA PHE A 22 2.51 2.60 -7.11
C PHE A 22 3.39 3.64 -7.80
N PHE A 23 3.38 4.86 -7.27
CA PHE A 23 4.39 5.87 -7.57
C PHE A 23 5.52 5.79 -6.53
N VAL A 24 6.68 5.26 -6.90
CA VAL A 24 7.81 5.03 -5.98
C VAL A 24 8.56 6.34 -5.74
N LEU A 25 8.80 6.67 -4.46
CA LEU A 25 9.48 7.88 -4.03
C LEU A 25 10.85 7.60 -3.39
N LYS A 26 10.98 6.45 -2.70
CA LYS A 26 12.19 6.10 -1.95
C LYS A 26 12.56 4.64 -2.14
N SER A 27 13.85 4.35 -1.93
CA SER A 27 14.33 2.98 -1.89
C SER A 27 13.67 2.20 -0.75
N PHE A 28 13.28 0.95 -1.02
CA PHE A 28 12.79 0.00 -0.02
C PHE A 28 13.93 -0.70 0.75
N LYS A 29 15.18 -0.28 0.56
CA LYS A 29 16.35 -0.87 1.22
C LYS A 29 16.18 -0.80 2.74
N GLY A 30 16.43 -1.92 3.41
CA GLY A 30 16.30 -2.05 4.86
C GLY A 30 14.96 -2.63 5.32
N LEU A 31 13.93 -2.62 4.48
CA LEU A 31 12.68 -3.31 4.78
C LEU A 31 12.86 -4.82 4.70
N ARG A 32 12.33 -5.55 5.69
CA ARG A 32 12.35 -7.01 5.79
C ARG A 32 11.07 -7.49 6.45
N ASN A 33 10.51 -8.60 5.97
CA ASN A 33 9.30 -9.23 6.51
C ASN A 33 8.25 -8.17 6.89
N SER A 34 7.85 -7.34 5.95
CA SER A 34 7.03 -6.16 6.16
C SER A 34 5.80 -6.15 5.25
N ILE A 35 4.69 -5.62 5.76
CA ILE A 35 3.45 -5.39 5.00
C ILE A 35 2.91 -3.99 5.28
N GLY A 36 2.31 -3.35 4.28
CA GLY A 36 1.70 -2.03 4.44
C GLY A 36 0.30 -2.08 5.04
N ALA A 37 0.05 -1.31 6.10
CA ALA A 37 -1.31 -1.00 6.54
C ALA A 37 -1.94 0.01 5.60
N GLN A 38 -3.14 -0.29 5.10
CA GLN A 38 -3.93 0.66 4.32
C GLN A 38 -4.64 1.67 5.21
N SER A 39 -5.11 1.24 6.39
CA SER A 39 -5.74 2.12 7.36
C SER A 39 -5.54 1.60 8.78
N MET A 40 -5.45 2.54 9.72
CA MET A 40 -5.39 2.30 11.15
C MET A 40 -6.39 3.22 11.84
N ASP A 41 -6.91 2.78 12.99
CA ASP A 41 -7.71 3.64 13.85
C ASP A 41 -6.84 4.78 14.42
N LEU A 42 -7.35 6.01 14.36
CA LEU A 42 -6.57 7.17 14.80
C LEU A 42 -6.36 7.21 16.32
N VAL A 43 -7.33 6.68 17.08
CA VAL A 43 -7.37 6.73 18.54
C VAL A 43 -6.69 5.50 19.13
N SER A 44 -7.22 4.31 18.84
CA SER A 44 -6.71 3.04 19.39
C SER A 44 -5.40 2.60 18.74
N LYS A 45 -5.03 3.17 17.58
CA LYS A 45 -3.91 2.70 16.73
C LYS A 45 -4.07 1.24 16.27
N ASN A 46 -5.25 0.67 16.41
CA ASN A 46 -5.53 -0.67 15.93
C ASN A 46 -5.57 -0.70 14.41
N LEU A 47 -5.08 -1.80 13.85
CA LEU A 47 -5.09 -2.05 12.42
C LEU A 47 -6.53 -2.24 11.94
N LYS A 48 -6.97 -1.44 10.96
CA LYS A 48 -8.30 -1.60 10.34
C LYS A 48 -8.25 -2.35 9.03
N THR A 49 -7.19 -2.14 8.24
CA THR A 49 -7.06 -2.77 6.93
C THR A 49 -5.59 -2.93 6.60
N LEU A 50 -5.18 -4.15 6.29
CA LEU A 50 -3.92 -4.44 5.61
C LEU A 50 -4.17 -4.65 4.13
N ASN A 51 -3.17 -4.40 3.29
CA ASN A 51 -3.30 -4.63 1.87
C ASN A 51 -2.04 -5.33 1.35
N ASN A 52 -2.24 -6.32 0.46
CA ASN A 52 -1.19 -7.09 -0.17
C ASN A 52 -0.72 -6.49 -1.50
N ALA A 53 -0.85 -5.17 -1.68
CA ALA A 53 -0.30 -4.44 -2.81
C ALA A 53 1.19 -4.10 -2.60
N PHE A 54 1.67 -4.04 -1.35
CA PHE A 54 3.09 -3.98 -1.01
C PHE A 54 3.42 -5.03 0.06
N MET A 55 4.42 -5.87 -0.21
CA MET A 55 4.92 -6.87 0.74
C MET A 55 6.42 -7.10 0.53
N VAL A 56 7.17 -7.21 1.61
CA VAL A 56 8.59 -7.61 1.59
C VAL A 56 8.77 -8.80 2.48
N PHE A 57 9.23 -9.94 1.98
CA PHE A 57 9.38 -11.13 2.81
C PHE A 57 10.59 -11.95 2.41
N SER A 58 11.16 -12.63 3.39
CA SER A 58 12.14 -13.68 3.15
C SER A 58 11.46 -14.89 2.50
N MET A 59 12.22 -15.67 1.74
CA MET A 59 11.76 -16.93 1.17
C MET A 59 11.17 -17.84 2.27
N ASN A 60 10.13 -18.60 1.93
CA ASN A 60 9.43 -19.55 2.79
C ASN A 60 8.80 -18.97 4.07
N HIS A 61 8.56 -17.65 4.13
CA HIS A 61 7.99 -17.04 5.32
C HIS A 61 6.61 -17.64 5.68
N PRO A 62 6.37 -18.13 6.92
CA PRO A 62 5.14 -18.85 7.29
C PRO A 62 3.85 -18.05 7.08
N LEU A 63 3.91 -16.73 7.27
CA LEU A 63 2.77 -15.84 7.03
C LEU A 63 2.26 -15.92 5.58
N LEU A 64 3.15 -15.98 4.59
CA LEU A 64 2.77 -16.09 3.18
C LEU A 64 2.10 -17.44 2.89
N PHE A 65 2.59 -18.52 3.50
CA PHE A 65 1.94 -19.82 3.41
C PHE A 65 0.53 -19.77 3.99
N LYS A 66 0.34 -19.11 5.14
CA LYS A 66 -1.00 -18.92 5.72
C LYS A 66 -1.93 -18.08 4.84
N PHE A 67 -1.43 -17.04 4.18
CA PHE A 67 -2.23 -16.32 3.18
C PHE A 67 -2.66 -17.23 2.04
N MET A 68 -1.79 -18.09 1.53
CA MET A 68 -2.14 -19.04 0.47
C MET A 68 -3.17 -20.08 0.95
N GLN A 69 -3.02 -20.60 2.18
CA GLN A 69 -4.00 -21.53 2.77
C GLN A 69 -5.38 -20.88 2.93
N GLU A 70 -5.44 -19.67 3.49
CA GLU A 70 -6.70 -18.93 3.66
C GLU A 70 -7.32 -18.56 2.31
N PHE A 71 -6.50 -18.16 1.32
CA PHE A 71 -6.98 -17.90 -0.03
C PHE A 71 -7.66 -19.15 -0.62
N ALA A 72 -7.01 -20.31 -0.51
CA ALA A 72 -7.52 -21.56 -1.08
C ALA A 72 -8.79 -22.05 -0.39
N SER A 73 -8.89 -21.91 0.95
CA SER A 73 -10.03 -22.43 1.71
C SER A 73 -11.25 -21.51 1.75
N THR A 74 -11.04 -20.20 1.59
CA THR A 74 -12.12 -19.20 1.74
C THR A 74 -12.41 -18.41 0.48
N PHE A 75 -11.87 -18.81 -0.68
CA PHE A 75 -12.02 -18.06 -1.92
C PHE A 75 -13.49 -17.72 -2.22
N ASP A 76 -13.79 -16.43 -2.40
CA ASP A 76 -15.11 -15.95 -2.80
C ASP A 76 -14.95 -14.86 -3.86
N GLY A 77 -15.22 -15.20 -5.12
CA GLY A 77 -15.09 -14.28 -6.26
C GLY A 77 -16.11 -13.14 -6.26
N ASN A 78 -17.21 -13.27 -5.51
CA ASN A 78 -18.31 -12.32 -5.51
C ASN A 78 -18.13 -11.20 -4.49
N LYS A 79 -17.21 -11.36 -3.52
CA LYS A 79 -16.97 -10.38 -2.46
C LYS A 79 -15.72 -9.56 -2.73
N TRP A 80 -15.93 -8.26 -2.94
CA TRP A 80 -14.83 -7.31 -3.04
C TRP A 80 -13.97 -7.31 -1.77
N GLY A 81 -12.64 -7.23 -1.93
CA GLY A 81 -11.69 -7.23 -0.81
C GLY A 81 -11.51 -8.58 -0.10
N HIS A 82 -12.43 -9.54 -0.25
CA HIS A 82 -12.44 -10.80 0.50
C HIS A 82 -11.16 -11.62 0.32
N ASN A 83 -10.69 -11.77 -0.91
CA ASN A 83 -9.47 -12.52 -1.24
C ASN A 83 -8.18 -11.66 -1.24
N GLY A 84 -8.26 -10.45 -0.67
CA GLY A 84 -7.15 -9.49 -0.62
C GLY A 84 -7.06 -8.87 0.77
N PRO A 85 -7.34 -7.58 0.94
CA PRO A 85 -7.25 -6.90 2.24
C PRO A 85 -7.90 -7.64 3.42
N ASN A 86 -9.11 -8.16 3.23
CA ASN A 86 -9.85 -8.83 4.32
C ASN A 86 -9.22 -10.18 4.69
N MET A 87 -8.76 -10.95 3.70
CA MET A 87 -8.04 -12.21 3.94
C MET A 87 -6.73 -11.96 4.70
N VAL A 88 -5.97 -10.94 4.30
CA VAL A 88 -4.72 -10.58 4.96
C VAL A 88 -4.97 -10.23 6.42
N LEU A 89 -5.99 -9.40 6.69
CA LEU A 89 -6.38 -9.03 8.04
C LEU A 89 -6.75 -10.25 8.89
N ARG A 90 -7.63 -11.13 8.38
CA ARG A 90 -8.04 -12.36 9.09
C ARG A 90 -6.85 -13.26 9.46
N VAL A 91 -5.87 -13.39 8.57
CA VAL A 91 -4.69 -14.25 8.82
C VAL A 91 -3.76 -13.59 9.83
N VAL A 92 -3.56 -12.28 9.76
CA VAL A 92 -2.72 -11.55 10.72
C VAL A 92 -3.34 -11.58 12.11
N GLU A 93 -4.63 -11.27 12.26
CA GLU A 93 -5.33 -11.29 13.56
C GLU A 93 -5.32 -12.69 14.20
N LYS A 94 -5.40 -13.77 13.41
CA LYS A 94 -5.29 -15.16 13.90
C LYS A 94 -3.85 -15.60 14.19
N GLY A 95 -2.86 -14.90 13.64
CA GLY A 95 -1.45 -15.29 13.61
C GLY A 95 -0.55 -14.47 14.54
N GLU A 96 -1.00 -13.28 14.95
CA GLU A 96 -0.26 -12.37 15.81
C GLU A 96 0.12 -13.04 17.15
N GLY A 97 1.38 -12.86 17.57
CA GLY A 97 1.92 -13.47 18.79
C GLY A 97 2.33 -14.95 18.68
N LYS A 98 2.12 -15.62 17.53
CA LYS A 98 2.57 -17.01 17.35
C LYS A 98 4.06 -17.07 16.94
N PRO A 99 4.83 -18.04 17.46
CA PRO A 99 6.21 -18.27 17.03
C PRO A 99 6.33 -18.42 15.50
N GLY A 100 7.31 -17.75 14.89
CA GLY A 100 7.56 -17.82 13.44
C GLY A 100 6.77 -16.82 12.58
N PHE A 101 5.96 -15.96 13.19
CA PHE A 101 5.25 -14.86 12.51
C PHE A 101 5.92 -13.50 12.78
N ASN A 102 7.24 -13.43 12.68
CA ASN A 102 7.98 -12.18 12.90
C ASN A 102 7.89 -11.30 11.65
N PHE A 103 7.00 -10.31 11.67
CA PHE A 103 6.86 -9.33 10.61
C PHE A 103 6.53 -7.94 11.17
N THR A 104 6.74 -6.91 10.35
CA THR A 104 6.43 -5.52 10.69
C THR A 104 5.25 -5.03 9.87
N VAL A 105 4.27 -4.43 10.54
CA VAL A 105 3.23 -3.65 9.87
C VAL A 105 3.74 -2.22 9.70
N LEU A 106 3.94 -1.79 8.46
CA LEU A 106 4.33 -0.42 8.14
C LEU A 106 3.09 0.47 8.20
N PRO A 107 3.20 1.71 8.75
CA PRO A 107 2.05 2.59 8.94
C PRO A 107 1.45 3.03 7.60
N PRO A 108 0.18 3.49 7.57
CA PRO A 108 -0.45 3.98 6.35
C PRO A 108 0.35 5.02 5.59
N MET A 109 1.05 5.94 6.27
CA MET A 109 1.88 6.95 5.61
C MET A 109 3.01 6.37 4.75
N ALA A 110 3.42 5.12 4.94
CA ALA A 110 4.46 4.48 4.13
C ALA A 110 4.01 4.22 2.67
N PHE A 111 2.72 3.89 2.46
CA PHE A 111 2.19 3.43 1.16
C PHE A 111 0.83 4.01 0.74
N TYR A 112 0.08 4.52 1.72
CA TYR A 112 -1.30 5.00 1.62
C TYR A 112 -1.43 6.38 2.33
N PRO A 113 -0.70 7.41 1.86
CA PRO A 113 -0.62 8.71 2.54
C PRO A 113 -1.92 9.52 2.52
N VAL A 114 -2.92 9.03 1.79
CA VAL A 114 -4.27 9.59 1.67
C VAL A 114 -5.26 8.43 1.72
N HIS A 115 -6.35 8.64 2.46
CA HIS A 115 -7.41 7.64 2.57
C HIS A 115 -8.14 7.48 1.22
N TYR A 116 -8.62 6.27 0.93
CA TYR A 116 -9.23 5.95 -0.38
C TYR A 116 -10.44 6.83 -0.73
N THR A 117 -11.11 7.42 0.27
CA THR A 117 -12.29 8.28 0.07
C THR A 117 -11.95 9.67 -0.48
N ILE A 118 -10.72 10.14 -0.26
CA ILE A 118 -10.28 11.49 -0.67
C ILE A 118 -9.07 11.43 -1.62
N PHE A 119 -8.77 10.26 -2.15
CA PHE A 119 -7.58 10.03 -2.98
C PHE A 119 -7.58 10.86 -4.27
N GLU A 120 -8.76 11.24 -4.78
CA GLU A 120 -8.91 12.10 -5.96
C GLU A 120 -8.27 13.49 -5.77
N ARG A 121 -8.20 13.99 -4.53
CA ARG A 121 -7.52 15.27 -4.23
C ARG A 121 -6.03 15.23 -4.55
N LEU A 122 -5.43 14.04 -4.70
CA LEU A 122 -4.04 13.92 -5.17
C LEU A 122 -3.86 14.39 -6.62
N PHE A 123 -4.93 14.36 -7.43
CA PHE A 123 -4.92 14.67 -8.86
C PHE A 123 -5.37 16.10 -9.18
N GLN A 124 -6.03 16.77 -8.23
CA GLN A 124 -6.66 18.08 -8.43
C GLN A 124 -5.72 19.23 -8.04
N LYS A 125 -5.74 20.30 -8.83
CA LYS A 125 -5.06 21.56 -8.52
C LYS A 125 -5.80 22.27 -7.39
N PRO A 126 -5.10 23.03 -6.53
CA PRO A 126 -5.76 23.78 -5.48
C PRO A 126 -6.67 24.87 -6.07
N GLN A 127 -7.91 25.00 -5.55
CA GLN A 127 -8.87 26.00 -6.02
C GLN A 127 -8.88 27.25 -5.13
N ASN A 128 -8.37 27.14 -3.90
CA ASN A 128 -8.31 28.21 -2.92
C ASN A 128 -7.06 28.10 -2.03
N GLN A 129 -6.92 29.04 -1.08
CA GLN A 129 -5.77 29.09 -0.18
C GLN A 129 -5.71 27.90 0.79
N GLU A 130 -6.85 27.33 1.18
CA GLU A 130 -6.90 26.15 2.04
C GLU A 130 -6.40 24.90 1.31
N ASP A 131 -6.84 24.71 0.07
CA ASP A 131 -6.35 23.63 -0.79
C ASP A 131 -4.84 23.78 -1.03
N SER A 132 -4.37 25.00 -1.26
CA SER A 132 -2.94 25.29 -1.44
C SER A 132 -2.12 24.91 -0.20
N ARG A 133 -2.63 25.23 1.00
CA ARG A 133 -2.02 24.82 2.28
C ARG A 133 -2.04 23.30 2.43
N TRP A 134 -3.16 22.65 2.06
CA TRP A 134 -3.28 21.19 2.11
C TRP A 134 -2.28 20.50 1.17
N VAL A 135 -2.16 20.94 -0.08
CA VAL A 135 -1.19 20.41 -1.05
C VAL A 135 0.22 20.53 -0.51
N LYS A 136 0.62 21.71 -0.01
CA LYS A 136 1.96 21.94 0.56
C LYS A 136 2.22 21.04 1.76
N ALA A 137 1.28 20.94 2.70
CA ALA A 137 1.41 20.08 3.87
C ALA A 137 1.49 18.60 3.48
N LYS A 138 0.68 18.16 2.50
CA LYS A 138 0.68 16.78 2.03
C LYS A 138 1.98 16.41 1.32
N LEU A 139 2.53 17.31 0.50
CA LEU A 139 3.83 17.12 -0.14
C LEU A 139 4.94 16.97 0.91
N LEU A 140 4.97 17.80 1.96
CA LEU A 140 5.94 17.68 3.04
C LEU A 140 5.84 16.34 3.76
N GLN A 141 4.62 15.89 4.09
CA GLN A 141 4.40 14.58 4.71
C GLN A 141 4.89 13.43 3.83
N ILE A 142 4.54 13.47 2.53
CA ILE A 142 4.92 12.43 1.58
C ILE A 142 6.44 12.36 1.40
N SER A 143 7.10 13.51 1.23
CA SER A 143 8.56 13.58 1.11
C SER A 143 9.29 13.06 2.37
N GLY A 144 8.68 13.19 3.55
CA GLY A 144 9.26 12.75 4.82
C GLY A 144 9.12 11.25 5.09
N GLU A 145 7.92 10.69 4.91
CA GLU A 145 7.57 9.37 5.49
C GLU A 145 7.21 8.30 4.46
N THR A 146 6.86 8.69 3.23
CA THR A 146 6.30 7.77 2.24
C THR A 146 7.37 7.12 1.38
N TYR A 147 7.29 5.80 1.21
CA TYR A 147 8.16 5.05 0.29
C TYR A 147 7.59 5.03 -1.12
N ALA A 148 6.28 4.81 -1.26
CA ALA A 148 5.57 4.86 -2.52
C ALA A 148 4.11 5.26 -2.29
N VAL A 149 3.44 5.84 -3.29
CA VAL A 149 2.03 6.21 -3.22
C VAL A 149 1.21 5.21 -4.02
N HIS A 150 0.33 4.44 -3.38
CA HIS A 150 -0.63 3.58 -4.07
C HIS A 150 -1.69 4.45 -4.76
N LEU A 151 -1.92 4.25 -6.06
CA LEU A 151 -2.80 5.07 -6.89
C LEU A 151 -4.17 4.44 -7.15
N TRP A 152 -4.41 3.18 -6.77
CA TRP A 152 -5.66 2.46 -7.05
C TRP A 152 -6.09 2.56 -8.52
N ASN A 153 -5.29 2.01 -9.45
CA ASN A 153 -5.43 2.26 -10.90
C ASN A 153 -6.87 2.17 -11.44
N LYS A 154 -7.65 1.18 -10.98
CA LYS A 154 -9.07 1.02 -11.36
C LYS A 154 -9.92 2.27 -11.10
N HIS A 155 -9.61 3.03 -10.05
CA HIS A 155 -10.32 4.25 -9.69
C HIS A 155 -9.59 5.51 -10.17
N SER A 156 -8.24 5.51 -10.22
CA SER A 156 -7.49 6.69 -10.67
C SER A 156 -7.49 6.90 -12.17
N SER A 157 -7.72 5.87 -12.99
CA SER A 157 -7.67 5.97 -14.45
C SER A 157 -8.65 6.97 -15.05
N ARG A 158 -9.67 7.41 -14.30
CA ARG A 158 -10.65 8.43 -14.71
C ARG A 158 -10.21 9.87 -14.42
N PHE A 159 -9.16 10.07 -13.64
CA PHE A 159 -8.69 11.40 -13.23
C PHE A 159 -7.51 11.84 -14.09
N LYS A 160 -7.54 13.10 -14.52
CA LYS A 160 -6.37 13.75 -15.12
C LYS A 160 -5.52 14.33 -13.99
N ILE A 161 -4.20 14.18 -14.11
CA ILE A 161 -3.26 14.82 -13.20
C ILE A 161 -3.19 16.30 -13.58
N GLU A 162 -3.70 17.16 -12.72
CA GLU A 162 -3.67 18.61 -12.92
C GLU A 162 -2.32 19.19 -12.47
N GLU A 163 -1.85 20.20 -13.18
CA GLU A 163 -0.65 20.94 -12.79
C GLU A 163 -0.86 21.63 -11.44
N GLY A 164 0.13 21.52 -10.56
CA GLY A 164 0.06 22.03 -9.18
C GLY A 164 -0.70 21.12 -8.21
N SER A 165 -1.27 19.99 -8.65
CA SER A 165 -1.76 18.94 -7.76
C SER A 165 -0.61 18.29 -6.97
N VAL A 166 -0.94 17.50 -5.93
CA VAL A 166 0.08 16.75 -5.18
C VAL A 166 0.84 15.80 -6.12
N LEU A 167 0.14 15.00 -6.92
CA LEU A 167 0.78 14.04 -7.81
C LEU A 167 1.54 14.74 -8.95
N GLY A 168 0.99 15.81 -9.53
CA GLY A 168 1.70 16.62 -10.52
C GLY A 168 3.00 17.21 -9.98
N SER A 169 2.98 17.69 -8.74
CA SER A 169 4.18 18.19 -8.05
C SER A 169 5.19 17.08 -7.77
N LEU A 170 4.74 15.91 -7.31
CA LEU A 170 5.63 14.76 -7.07
C LEU A 170 6.31 14.30 -8.36
N ILE A 171 5.58 14.21 -9.47
CA ILE A 171 6.13 13.86 -10.79
C ILE A 171 7.16 14.89 -11.25
N SER A 172 6.87 16.18 -11.06
CA SER A 172 7.80 17.26 -11.42
C SER A 172 9.09 17.21 -10.59
N LEU A 173 8.99 16.89 -9.29
CA LEU A 173 10.13 16.80 -8.37
C LEU A 173 10.95 15.51 -8.55
N HIS A 174 10.29 14.39 -8.86
CA HIS A 174 10.90 13.08 -9.03
C HIS A 174 10.95 12.70 -10.50
N ARG A 175 11.29 13.65 -11.39
CA ARG A 175 11.58 13.33 -12.79
C ARG A 175 12.58 12.18 -12.79
N VAL A 176 12.08 10.99 -13.09
CA VAL A 176 12.91 9.85 -13.43
C VAL A 176 13.65 10.33 -14.66
N ILE A 177 14.93 10.62 -14.48
CA ILE A 177 15.86 10.92 -15.56
C ILE A 177 15.82 9.69 -16.46
N CYS A 178 15.01 9.75 -17.50
CA CYS A 178 15.22 8.97 -18.71
C CYS A 178 16.13 9.86 -19.57
N ASP A 179 17.44 9.71 -19.38
CA ASP A 179 18.42 10.00 -20.42
C ASP A 179 18.50 8.79 -21.35
#